data_AF-A0A7Y7DW51-F1
#
_entry.id   AF-A0A7Y7DW51-F1
#
_cell.length_a   1.000
_cell.length_b   1.000
_cell.length_c   1.000
_cell.angle_alpha   90.00
_cell.angle_beta   90.00
_cell.angle_gamma   90.00
#
_symmetry.space_group_name_H-M   'P 1'
#
loop_
_entity.id
_entity.type
_entity.pdbx_description
1 polymer ?
#
loop_
_entity_poly.entity_id
_entity_poly.type
_entity_poly.pdbx_seq_one_letter_code
_entity_poly.pdbx_strand_id
1 'polypeptide(L)'
;MKHFLSFLLPLFVGINAYSQIDFNNYQTLQSKGDVPADFSDLTSKKIEEGMTERRTEIGSAMEQREFLEQTGYAIDELLHSGLVVYGDELSSYVSSIGDKLLKGNPDLRSKLRFYTLKLNATNAFSTDQGIIFVTTGLISQLSSEAQLAYILAHEISHYTEKHVVETFTWKKNNRYGRDWVDRMSVYSKDKEFSADELAVDMYRKAGYAKEEILTTFDVLLYSYLPFDEVPIDLDYFATDQLFLPEFLFPTKEYEITADPDEDDSNSSHPNVSKRKEAVQKEIDGVKKSWGTTVNSEGDARFYELRNIARFESVRTDVAQAAFGNALYSIYLLEREFPESIFLQRMKMHSWLGLYQYESLSRVNKTILSNRDLEGQSAPVHYFIRKLNRKSLTTVALRHIYDIHEQYPEDLEIGAMYTYSLKLLAKDEKFDIDEYSVMTFTEYADSVELKRIQAENDTLSLKPVEEPKKKSKYDRIKSNESPDVIDESIDSLKYYYYGLADLVRDSSFLQELESYTPVESNLPPEEDYNGRRGRKYYQNKAYEELKIGSDDVIVVEPRAIDYSRKGVDLVKSEKLEGMFADAIV
;
A
#
# COMPACT_ATOMS: atom_id res chain seq x y z
N MET A 1 70.49 4.39 26.71
CA MET A 1 69.46 4.27 25.66
C MET A 1 68.10 4.44 26.33
N LYS A 2 67.36 5.50 25.99
CA LYS A 2 65.99 5.72 26.48
C LYS A 2 65.05 4.89 25.60
N HIS A 3 64.39 3.88 26.16
CA HIS A 3 63.32 3.16 25.45
C HIS A 3 62.01 3.92 25.64
N PHE A 4 61.52 4.49 24.53
CA PHE A 4 60.17 4.99 24.38
C PHE A 4 59.24 3.77 24.24
N LEU A 5 58.38 3.53 25.22
CA LEU A 5 57.23 2.62 25.07
C LEU A 5 56.07 3.46 24.53
N SER A 6 55.76 3.32 23.24
CA SER A 6 54.52 3.85 22.66
C SER A 6 53.36 2.94 23.08
N PHE A 7 52.46 3.45 23.91
CA PHE A 7 51.14 2.85 24.14
C PHE A 7 50.28 3.13 22.91
N LEU A 8 50.02 2.09 22.11
CA LEU A 8 48.97 2.09 21.08
C LEU A 8 47.64 1.88 21.80
N LEU A 9 46.88 2.96 21.99
CA LEU A 9 45.49 2.91 22.43
C LEU A 9 44.64 2.47 21.22
N PRO A 10 43.89 1.35 21.26
CA PRO A 10 42.97 1.04 20.18
C PRO A 10 41.80 2.04 20.25
N LEU A 11 41.70 2.89 19.23
CA LEU A 11 40.47 3.63 18.95
C LEU A 11 39.40 2.59 18.56
N PHE A 12 38.54 2.25 19.52
CA PHE A 12 37.24 1.66 19.19
C PHE A 12 36.40 2.75 18.53
N VAL A 13 36.49 2.84 17.20
CA VAL A 13 35.45 3.48 16.40
C VAL A 13 34.28 2.51 16.42
N GLY A 14 33.27 2.80 17.24
CA GLY A 14 32.00 2.08 17.22
C GLY A 14 31.34 2.31 15.87
N ILE A 15 31.48 1.35 14.96
CA ILE A 15 30.64 1.26 13.78
C ILE A 15 29.31 0.70 14.30
N ASN A 16 28.26 1.54 14.35
CA ASN A 16 26.91 1.04 14.51
C ASN A 16 26.58 0.22 13.25
N ALA A 17 26.80 -1.09 13.32
CA ALA A 17 26.39 -1.99 12.27
C ALA A 17 24.87 -2.22 12.43
N TYR A 18 24.08 -1.52 11.63
CA TYR A 18 22.68 -1.88 11.46
C TYR A 18 22.62 -3.22 10.72
N SER A 19 21.77 -4.14 11.18
CA SER A 19 21.47 -5.33 10.39
C SER A 19 20.76 -4.87 9.13
N GLN A 20 21.30 -5.25 7.97
CA GLN A 20 20.66 -4.97 6.69
C GLN A 20 19.33 -5.73 6.61
N ILE A 21 18.32 -5.10 6.02
CA ILE A 21 17.00 -5.70 5.83
C ILE A 21 17.06 -6.66 4.64
N ASP A 22 16.61 -7.89 4.87
CA ASP A 22 16.42 -8.87 3.80
C ASP A 22 15.06 -8.65 3.13
N PHE A 23 15.07 -7.89 2.02
CA PHE A 23 13.87 -7.64 1.23
C PHE A 23 13.37 -8.88 0.48
N ASN A 24 14.19 -9.92 0.32
CA ASN A 24 13.74 -11.15 -0.31
C ASN A 24 12.80 -11.93 0.63
N ASN A 25 13.06 -11.85 1.94
CA ASN A 25 12.26 -12.43 3.01
C ASN A 25 11.66 -11.35 3.92
N TYR A 26 11.20 -10.25 3.34
CA TYR A 26 10.72 -9.09 4.09
C TYR A 26 9.59 -9.48 5.05
N GLN A 27 9.72 -9.02 6.30
CA GLN A 27 8.68 -9.12 7.30
C GLN A 27 8.06 -7.75 7.53
N THR A 28 6.74 -7.73 7.69
CA THR A 28 6.02 -6.47 7.91
C THR A 28 6.55 -5.73 9.14
N LEU A 29 6.51 -4.41 9.07
CA LEU A 29 6.95 -3.51 10.11
C LEU A 29 6.18 -3.77 11.42
N GLN A 30 6.94 -4.03 12.47
CA GLN A 30 6.43 -4.34 13.82
C GLN A 30 7.04 -3.39 14.84
N SER A 31 6.26 -3.03 15.85
CA SER A 31 6.75 -2.25 16.97
C SER A 31 7.84 -2.99 17.74
N LYS A 32 8.84 -2.25 18.24
CA LYS A 32 9.98 -2.79 18.99
C LYS A 32 10.21 -1.99 20.27
N GLY A 33 10.73 -2.65 21.29
CA GLY A 33 11.00 -2.04 22.59
C GLY A 33 9.78 -1.99 23.50
N ASP A 34 9.86 -1.15 24.54
CA ASP A 34 8.78 -1.00 25.51
C ASP A 34 7.59 -0.24 24.91
N VAL A 35 6.38 -0.66 25.29
CA VAL A 35 5.13 0.01 24.90
C VAL A 35 5.15 1.45 25.43
N PRO A 36 5.05 2.49 24.58
CA PRO A 36 5.05 3.88 25.05
C PRO A 36 3.82 4.19 25.91
N ALA A 37 3.97 5.12 26.85
CA ALA A 37 2.87 5.56 27.71
C ALA A 37 1.65 6.06 26.91
N ASP A 38 1.88 6.63 25.72
CA ASP A 38 0.82 7.03 24.79
C ASP A 38 -0.13 5.87 24.43
N PHE A 39 0.35 4.63 24.39
CA PHE A 39 -0.49 3.46 24.09
C PHE A 39 -1.11 2.84 25.35
N SER A 40 -0.44 2.94 26.51
CA SER A 40 -0.85 2.21 27.72
C SER A 40 -1.67 3.03 28.71
N ASP A 41 -1.51 4.36 28.73
CA ASP A 41 -2.29 5.22 29.62
C ASP A 41 -3.73 5.39 29.12
N LEU A 42 -4.68 5.37 30.06
CA LEU A 42 -6.10 5.62 29.77
C LEU A 42 -6.29 7.02 29.16
N THR A 43 -7.09 7.12 28.09
CA THR A 43 -7.49 8.36 27.47
C THR A 43 -8.10 9.33 28.49
N SER A 44 -8.97 8.84 29.38
CA SER A 44 -9.57 9.69 30.42
C SER A 44 -8.53 10.29 31.37
N LYS A 45 -7.45 9.56 31.69
CA LYS A 45 -6.34 10.08 32.51
C LYS A 45 -5.60 11.19 31.77
N LYS A 46 -5.26 10.97 30.49
CA LYS A 46 -4.62 11.99 29.62
C LYS A 46 -5.46 13.26 29.53
N ILE A 47 -6.78 13.14 29.42
CA ILE A 47 -7.72 14.27 29.38
C ILE A 47 -7.70 15.05 30.70
N GLU A 48 -7.77 14.38 31.85
CA GLU A 48 -7.73 15.05 33.15
C GLU A 48 -6.38 15.74 33.41
N GLU A 49 -5.26 15.14 32.98
CA GLU A 49 -3.94 15.78 33.01
C GLU A 49 -3.91 17.01 32.10
N GLY A 50 -4.42 16.92 30.88
CA GLY A 50 -4.53 18.04 29.94
C GLY A 50 -5.44 19.17 30.40
N MET A 51 -6.37 18.91 31.31
CA MET A 51 -7.22 19.93 31.94
C MET A 51 -6.47 20.75 33.02
N THR A 52 -5.32 20.29 33.51
CA THR A 52 -4.52 21.02 34.50
C THR A 52 -3.81 22.24 33.91
N GLU A 53 -3.52 22.22 32.61
CA GLU A 53 -2.92 23.33 31.87
C GLU A 53 -3.99 24.20 31.22
N ARG A 54 -4.03 25.51 31.52
CA ARG A 54 -4.99 26.41 30.87
C ARG A 54 -4.54 26.73 29.45
N ARG A 55 -5.35 26.37 28.45
CA ARG A 55 -5.14 26.76 27.04
C ARG A 55 -5.85 28.06 26.73
N THR A 56 -5.10 29.15 26.59
CA THR A 56 -5.66 30.51 26.37
C THR A 56 -6.36 30.67 25.02
N GLU A 57 -6.05 29.77 24.08
CA GLU A 57 -6.61 29.70 22.74
C GLU A 57 -8.04 29.12 22.74
N ILE A 58 -8.42 28.46 23.84
CA ILE A 58 -9.75 27.85 24.01
C ILE A 58 -10.54 28.70 25.01
N GLY A 59 -11.76 29.07 24.63
CA GLY A 59 -12.58 30.06 25.36
C GLY A 59 -12.94 29.63 26.79
N SER A 60 -13.72 28.57 26.92
CA SER A 60 -14.22 28.08 28.20
C SER A 60 -13.59 26.74 28.62
N ALA A 61 -13.59 26.45 29.93
CA ALA A 61 -13.14 25.14 30.44
C ALA A 61 -13.96 23.97 29.87
N MET A 62 -15.24 24.21 29.56
CA MET A 62 -16.10 23.22 28.90
C MET A 62 -15.65 22.95 27.46
N GLU A 63 -15.24 23.99 26.73
CA GLU A 63 -14.69 23.84 25.37
C GLU A 63 -13.32 23.18 25.37
N GLN A 64 -12.50 23.45 26.39
CA GLN A 64 -11.22 22.77 26.55
C GLN A 64 -11.44 21.28 26.81
N ARG A 65 -12.41 20.92 27.67
CA ARG A 65 -12.77 19.53 27.90
C ARG A 65 -13.30 18.86 26.63
N GLU A 66 -14.21 19.53 25.91
CA GLU A 66 -14.75 19.04 24.63
C GLU A 66 -13.65 18.78 23.61
N PHE A 67 -12.68 19.69 23.49
CA PHE A 67 -11.50 19.55 22.65
C PHE A 67 -10.68 18.31 23.04
N LEU A 68 -10.26 18.22 24.30
CA LEU A 68 -9.42 17.13 24.80
C LEU A 68 -10.11 15.77 24.70
N GLU A 69 -11.42 15.70 24.94
CA GLU A 69 -12.20 14.48 24.73
C GLU A 69 -12.18 14.08 23.25
N GLN A 70 -12.48 15.00 22.34
CA GLN A 70 -12.51 14.68 20.91
C GLN A 70 -11.14 14.30 20.34
N THR A 71 -10.08 15.04 20.67
CA THR A 71 -8.73 14.73 20.16
C THR A 71 -8.13 13.53 20.89
N GLY A 72 -8.32 13.41 22.21
CA GLY A 72 -7.82 12.32 23.02
C GLY A 72 -8.32 10.96 22.54
N TYR A 73 -9.64 10.77 22.44
CA TYR A 73 -10.20 9.49 21.99
C TYR A 73 -9.89 9.18 20.53
N ALA A 74 -9.81 10.20 19.65
CA ALA A 74 -9.44 9.98 18.26
C ALA A 74 -7.97 9.55 18.10
N ILE A 75 -7.07 10.16 18.88
CA ILE A 75 -5.64 9.79 18.89
C ILE A 75 -5.47 8.39 19.46
N ASP A 76 -6.12 8.05 20.55
CA ASP A 76 -6.01 6.72 21.15
C ASP A 76 -6.64 5.64 20.25
N GLU A 77 -7.76 5.92 19.58
CA GLU A 77 -8.33 5.00 18.57
C GLU A 77 -7.34 4.74 17.43
N LEU A 78 -6.61 5.77 16.98
CA LEU A 78 -5.54 5.58 16.01
C LEU A 78 -4.41 4.73 16.60
N LEU A 79 -3.89 5.07 17.79
CA LEU A 79 -2.79 4.36 18.43
C LEU A 79 -3.12 2.86 18.57
N HIS A 80 -4.38 2.51 18.86
CA HIS A 80 -4.84 1.13 19.01
C HIS A 80 -5.34 0.48 17.71
N SER A 81 -5.27 1.16 16.57
CA SER A 81 -5.75 0.62 15.28
C SER A 81 -4.91 -0.54 14.71
N GLY A 82 -3.73 -0.80 15.27
CA GLY A 82 -2.73 -1.73 14.73
C GLY A 82 -1.95 -1.19 13.51
N LEU A 83 -2.22 0.06 13.11
CA LEU A 83 -1.51 0.74 12.02
C LEU A 83 -0.29 1.54 12.51
N VAL A 84 -0.30 1.96 13.77
CA VAL A 84 0.81 2.70 14.37
C VAL A 84 1.89 1.73 14.83
N VAL A 85 3.13 2.02 14.44
CA VAL A 85 4.31 1.32 14.94
C VAL A 85 5.21 2.29 15.71
N TYR A 86 5.98 1.75 16.65
CA TYR A 86 6.93 2.49 17.47
C TYR A 86 8.22 1.69 17.65
N GLY A 87 9.35 2.38 17.81
CA GLY A 87 10.66 1.76 18.03
C GLY A 87 11.18 0.90 16.87
N ASP A 88 10.41 0.78 15.80
CA ASP A 88 10.81 0.18 14.53
C ASP A 88 11.84 1.04 13.80
N GLU A 89 12.36 0.53 12.69
CA GLU A 89 13.37 1.18 11.87
C GLU A 89 12.93 2.57 11.37
N LEU A 90 11.67 2.72 10.96
CA LEU A 90 11.16 3.99 10.44
C LEU A 90 10.90 4.98 11.58
N SER A 91 10.21 4.58 12.65
CA SER A 91 9.97 5.49 13.78
C SER A 91 11.28 5.96 14.42
N SER A 92 12.27 5.06 14.54
CA SER A 92 13.59 5.41 15.09
C SER A 92 14.32 6.41 14.19
N TYR A 93 14.25 6.24 12.87
CA TYR A 93 14.85 7.15 11.91
C TYR A 93 14.17 8.52 11.88
N VAL A 94 12.83 8.56 11.88
CA VAL A 94 12.06 9.81 11.99
C VAL A 94 12.43 10.54 13.29
N SER A 95 12.53 9.81 14.41
CA SER A 95 12.95 10.36 15.70
C SER A 95 14.37 10.94 15.66
N SER A 96 15.32 10.30 14.97
CA SER A 96 16.69 10.81 14.84
C SER A 96 16.78 12.09 14.01
N ILE A 97 15.95 12.22 12.98
CA ILE A 97 15.79 13.48 12.23
C ILE A 97 15.21 14.56 13.15
N GLY A 98 14.20 14.22 13.96
CA GLY A 98 13.64 15.08 15.00
C GLY A 98 14.70 15.56 16.01
N ASP A 99 15.57 14.67 16.49
CA ASP A 99 16.70 15.02 17.37
C ASP A 99 17.62 16.06 16.73
N LYS A 100 17.90 15.90 15.44
CA LYS A 100 18.78 16.80 14.69
C LYS A 100 18.13 18.17 14.45
N LEU A 101 16.85 18.21 14.09
CA LEU A 101 16.07 19.44 13.94
C LEU A 101 15.98 20.23 15.24
N LEU A 102 15.82 19.54 16.36
CA LEU A 102 15.59 20.13 17.69
C LEU A 102 16.84 20.20 18.57
N LYS A 103 18.04 19.99 18.01
CA LYS A 103 19.31 20.02 18.75
C LYS A 103 19.51 21.32 19.55
N GLY A 104 18.95 22.43 19.07
CA GLY A 104 18.99 23.74 19.75
C GLY A 104 17.87 24.00 20.76
N ASN A 105 16.91 23.08 20.92
CA ASN A 105 15.76 23.21 21.81
C ASN A 105 15.40 21.87 22.50
N PRO A 106 16.19 21.44 23.51
CA PRO A 106 15.97 20.18 24.22
C PRO A 106 14.61 20.10 24.94
N ASP A 107 14.10 21.23 25.43
CA ASP A 107 12.81 21.29 26.11
C ASP A 107 11.67 20.92 25.16
N LEU A 108 11.67 21.49 23.94
CA LEU A 108 10.69 21.11 22.91
C LEU A 108 10.87 19.66 22.47
N ARG A 109 12.12 19.20 22.31
CA ARG A 109 12.40 17.81 21.95
C ARG A 109 11.83 16.79 22.94
N SER A 110 11.89 17.10 24.24
CA SER A 110 11.34 16.24 25.30
C SER A 110 9.80 16.11 25.25
N LYS A 111 9.13 17.05 24.57
CA LYS A 111 7.68 17.10 24.37
C LYS A 111 7.25 16.58 23.00
N LEU A 112 8.10 15.86 22.28
CA LEU A 112 7.76 15.34 20.95
C LEU A 112 8.06 13.84 20.89
N ARG A 113 7.09 13.09 20.36
CA ARG A 113 7.21 11.66 20.04
C ARG A 113 6.91 11.50 18.56
N PHE A 114 7.59 10.57 17.93
CA PHE A 114 7.49 10.33 16.49
C PHE A 114 7.08 8.88 16.27
N TYR A 115 6.01 8.68 15.49
CA TYR A 115 5.50 7.36 15.17
C TYR A 115 5.26 7.22 13.67
N THR A 116 5.45 6.01 13.16
CA THR A 116 5.12 5.68 11.77
C THR A 116 3.73 5.05 11.67
N LEU A 117 2.97 5.46 10.65
CA LEU A 117 1.66 4.93 10.31
C LEU A 117 1.74 4.08 9.03
N LYS A 118 1.34 2.82 9.10
CA LYS A 118 1.27 1.91 7.94
C LYS A 118 0.05 2.26 7.06
N LEU A 119 0.18 3.30 6.25
CA LEU A 119 -0.87 3.85 5.39
C LEU A 119 -0.26 4.38 4.08
N ASN A 120 -0.95 4.17 2.97
CA ASN A 120 -0.52 4.62 1.64
C ASN A 120 -0.80 6.10 1.37
N ALA A 121 -1.60 6.75 2.22
CA ALA A 121 -1.78 8.20 2.16
C ALA A 121 -0.42 8.89 2.35
N THR A 122 -0.07 9.83 1.48
CA THR A 122 1.14 10.65 1.63
C THR A 122 0.86 11.77 2.62
N ASN A 123 1.17 11.55 3.89
CA ASN A 123 0.83 12.51 4.94
C ASN A 123 1.83 12.47 6.12
N ALA A 124 1.95 13.62 6.80
CA ALA A 124 2.52 13.73 8.13
C ALA A 124 1.71 14.78 8.90
N PHE A 125 1.48 14.56 10.19
CA PHE A 125 0.74 15.53 11.00
C PHE A 125 1.16 15.50 12.47
N SER A 126 1.12 16.66 13.10
CA SER A 126 1.29 16.82 14.55
C SER A 126 -0.04 16.79 15.31
N THR A 127 -0.01 16.27 16.54
CA THR A 127 -1.14 16.33 17.48
C THR A 127 -0.88 17.36 18.58
N ASP A 128 -1.94 17.77 19.27
CA ASP A 128 -1.82 18.70 20.39
C ASP A 128 -1.13 18.09 21.62
N GLN A 129 -1.05 16.75 21.69
CA GLN A 129 -0.31 16.02 22.71
C GLN A 129 1.20 15.98 22.41
N GLY A 130 1.63 16.45 21.23
CA GLY A 130 3.02 16.44 20.78
C GLY A 130 3.44 15.08 20.22
N ILE A 131 2.53 14.40 19.53
CA ILE A 131 2.84 13.22 18.73
C ILE A 131 2.91 13.68 17.28
N ILE A 132 3.96 13.30 16.56
CA ILE A 132 4.12 13.53 15.12
C ILE A 132 4.01 12.18 14.43
N PHE A 133 3.00 12.04 13.59
CA PHE A 133 2.79 10.86 12.78
C PHE A 133 3.36 11.09 11.38
N VAL A 134 4.02 10.07 10.85
CA VAL A 134 4.53 10.04 9.46
C VAL A 134 4.04 8.76 8.81
N THR A 135 3.39 8.84 7.66
CA THR A 135 2.92 7.64 6.96
C THR A 135 4.02 6.96 6.16
N THR A 136 3.91 5.64 5.98
CA THR A 136 4.73 4.88 5.04
C THR A 136 4.54 5.39 3.61
N GLY A 137 3.31 5.79 3.24
CA GLY A 137 3.01 6.42 1.96
C GLY A 137 3.88 7.64 1.69
N LEU A 138 4.02 8.56 2.66
CA LEU A 138 4.90 9.71 2.52
C LEU A 138 6.36 9.29 2.33
N ILE A 139 6.88 8.43 3.21
CA ILE A 139 8.29 8.01 3.16
C ILE A 139 8.60 7.32 1.81
N SER A 140 7.66 6.55 1.27
CA SER A 140 7.83 5.80 0.01
C SER A 140 8.08 6.70 -1.21
N GLN A 141 7.60 7.95 -1.16
CA GLN A 141 7.67 8.96 -2.23
C GLN A 141 8.95 9.81 -2.18
N LEU A 142 9.66 9.82 -1.05
CA LEU A 142 10.78 10.74 -0.85
C LEU A 142 12.04 10.31 -1.60
N SER A 143 12.82 11.31 -2.01
CA SER A 143 14.11 11.14 -2.67
C SER A 143 15.29 11.40 -1.74
N SER A 144 15.07 12.02 -0.58
CA SER A 144 16.09 12.26 0.44
C SER A 144 15.55 12.41 1.87
N GLU A 145 16.42 12.22 2.86
CA GLU A 145 16.18 12.54 4.27
C GLU A 145 15.92 14.04 4.46
N ALA A 146 16.58 14.88 3.67
CA ALA A 146 16.40 16.32 3.68
C ALA A 146 14.94 16.71 3.36
N GLN A 147 14.30 16.11 2.37
CA GLN A 147 12.87 16.34 2.14
C GLN A 147 12.02 15.95 3.36
N LEU A 148 12.28 14.78 3.97
CA LEU A 148 11.61 14.36 5.20
C LEU A 148 11.83 15.36 6.34
N ALA A 149 13.05 15.86 6.49
CA ALA A 149 13.41 16.81 7.52
C ALA A 149 12.69 18.16 7.35
N TYR A 150 12.46 18.62 6.12
CA TYR A 150 11.65 19.82 5.87
C TYR A 150 10.19 19.60 6.31
N ILE A 151 9.59 18.46 5.94
CA ILE A 151 8.22 18.11 6.35
C ILE A 151 8.11 18.00 7.87
N LEU A 152 9.07 17.35 8.53
CA LEU A 152 9.10 17.26 9.99
C LEU A 152 9.28 18.64 10.65
N ALA A 153 10.12 19.50 10.09
CA ALA A 153 10.28 20.87 10.59
C ALA A 153 8.96 21.67 10.46
N HIS A 154 8.20 21.44 9.38
CA HIS A 154 6.87 22.01 9.19
C HIS A 154 5.88 21.51 10.25
N GLU A 155 5.81 20.21 10.49
CA GLU A 155 4.92 19.64 11.52
C GLU A 155 5.30 20.05 12.96
N ILE A 156 6.60 20.13 13.26
CA ILE A 156 7.08 20.65 14.55
C ILE A 156 6.66 22.12 14.71
N SER A 157 6.64 22.90 13.63
CA SER A 157 6.21 24.29 13.65
C SER A 157 4.71 24.42 13.94
N HIS A 158 3.86 23.54 13.37
CA HIS A 158 2.44 23.46 13.73
C HIS A 158 2.20 23.18 15.21
N TYR A 159 2.99 22.27 15.81
CA TYR A 159 2.93 22.02 17.25
C TYR A 159 3.39 23.23 18.07
N THR A 160 4.51 23.84 17.66
CA THR A 160 5.14 24.98 18.37
C THR A 160 4.21 26.19 18.43
N GLU A 161 3.54 26.50 17.32
CA GLU A 161 2.57 27.60 17.20
C GLU A 161 1.14 27.20 17.65
N LYS A 162 0.95 25.97 18.17
CA LYS A 162 -0.34 25.45 18.64
C LYS A 162 -1.46 25.48 17.59
N HIS A 163 -1.12 25.38 16.31
CA HIS A 163 -2.07 25.46 15.20
C HIS A 163 -3.20 24.42 15.29
N VAL A 164 -2.93 23.23 15.83
CA VAL A 164 -3.92 22.14 16.04
C VAL A 164 -5.09 22.59 16.92
N VAL A 165 -4.79 23.27 18.03
CA VAL A 165 -5.81 23.74 18.99
C VAL A 165 -6.70 24.77 18.35
N GLU A 166 -6.11 25.70 17.62
CA GLU A 166 -6.84 26.77 16.95
C GLU A 166 -7.68 26.26 15.77
N THR A 167 -7.22 25.22 15.06
CA THR A 167 -8.00 24.55 14.00
C THR A 167 -9.29 23.96 14.57
N PHE A 168 -9.27 23.36 15.75
CA PHE A 168 -10.48 22.85 16.40
C PHE A 168 -11.51 23.96 16.67
N THR A 169 -11.06 25.08 17.23
CA THR A 169 -11.92 26.25 17.49
C THR A 169 -12.57 26.76 16.21
N TRP A 170 -11.83 26.75 15.09
CA TRP A 170 -12.39 27.08 13.76
C TRP A 170 -13.41 26.04 13.26
N LYS A 171 -13.12 24.73 13.39
CA LYS A 171 -14.00 23.63 12.93
C LYS A 171 -15.31 23.54 13.69
N LYS A 172 -15.36 23.94 14.96
CA LYS A 172 -16.64 24.04 15.70
C LYS A 172 -17.66 24.96 14.99
N ASN A 173 -17.17 25.94 14.25
CA ASN A 173 -18.00 26.89 13.51
C ASN A 173 -18.37 26.40 12.09
N ASN A 174 -17.68 25.39 11.54
CA ASN A 174 -17.85 24.88 10.17
C ASN A 174 -17.91 23.33 10.12
N ARG A 175 -19.03 22.75 9.67
CA ARG A 175 -19.20 21.28 9.55
C ARG A 175 -18.39 20.70 8.38
N TYR A 176 -17.39 19.84 8.65
CA TYR A 176 -16.65 19.10 7.62
C TYR A 176 -16.28 17.65 8.01
N GLY A 177 -16.35 16.75 7.01
CA GLY A 177 -15.53 15.53 6.81
C GLY A 177 -15.79 14.26 7.65
N ARG A 178 -15.77 13.08 7.00
CA ARG A 178 -15.88 11.73 7.63
C ARG A 178 -14.53 11.09 8.00
N ASP A 179 -13.44 11.34 7.27
CA ASP A 179 -12.13 10.70 7.55
C ASP A 179 -11.29 11.51 8.54
N TRP A 180 -10.74 10.81 9.53
CA TRP A 180 -10.16 11.43 10.72
C TRP A 180 -8.70 11.90 10.53
N VAL A 181 -7.91 11.22 9.67
CA VAL A 181 -6.52 11.61 9.33
C VAL A 181 -6.50 12.99 8.69
N ASP A 182 -7.31 13.17 7.65
CA ASP A 182 -7.41 14.44 6.92
C ASP A 182 -7.92 15.58 7.82
N ARG A 183 -8.70 15.24 8.86
CA ARG A 183 -9.17 16.24 9.83
C ARG A 183 -8.05 16.73 10.76
N MET A 184 -6.98 15.98 10.98
CA MET A 184 -5.86 16.45 11.80
C MET A 184 -4.86 17.28 10.99
N SER A 185 -4.81 17.09 9.67
CA SER A 185 -3.84 17.76 8.78
C SER A 185 -4.30 19.12 8.22
N VAL A 186 -5.55 19.54 8.44
CA VAL A 186 -6.12 20.75 7.83
C VAL A 186 -5.90 22.00 8.69
N TYR A 187 -5.09 22.95 8.18
CA TYR A 187 -4.88 24.27 8.79
C TYR A 187 -5.31 25.40 7.86
N SER A 188 -5.41 26.63 8.37
CA SER A 188 -5.71 27.81 7.54
C SER A 188 -4.47 28.27 6.77
N LYS A 189 -4.66 28.86 5.59
CA LYS A 189 -3.58 29.40 4.74
C LYS A 189 -2.49 30.19 5.49
N ASP A 190 -2.88 31.12 6.36
CA ASP A 190 -1.91 31.93 7.12
C ASP A 190 -1.01 31.09 8.05
N LYS A 191 -1.55 29.98 8.60
CA LYS A 191 -0.82 29.06 9.47
C LYS A 191 0.15 28.19 8.70
N GLU A 192 -0.21 27.79 7.48
CA GLU A 192 0.67 27.05 6.57
C GLU A 192 1.91 27.90 6.24
N PHE A 193 1.72 29.18 5.91
CA PHE A 193 2.84 30.09 5.64
C PHE A 193 3.72 30.34 6.88
N SER A 194 3.10 30.52 8.06
CA SER A 194 3.84 30.66 9.33
C SER A 194 4.67 29.41 9.65
N ALA A 195 4.08 28.22 9.46
CA ALA A 195 4.78 26.95 9.68
C ALA A 195 5.93 26.76 8.68
N ASP A 196 5.74 27.13 7.41
CA ASP A 196 6.79 27.12 6.39
C ASP A 196 7.98 28.04 6.76
N GLU A 197 7.72 29.26 7.24
CA GLU A 197 8.77 30.21 7.67
C GLU A 197 9.63 29.62 8.80
N LEU A 198 8.98 29.09 9.84
CA LEU A 198 9.66 28.47 10.98
C LEU A 198 10.41 27.18 10.58
N ALA A 199 9.82 26.39 9.68
CA ALA A 199 10.44 25.18 9.15
C ALA A 199 11.77 25.50 8.44
N VAL A 200 11.80 26.54 7.62
CA VAL A 200 13.02 26.98 6.90
C VAL A 200 14.16 27.27 7.88
N ASP A 201 13.93 28.01 8.97
CA ASP A 201 15.00 28.32 9.92
C ASP A 201 15.43 27.09 10.75
N MET A 202 14.48 26.24 11.17
CA MET A 202 14.78 25.00 11.90
C MET A 202 15.60 24.04 11.04
N TYR A 203 15.17 23.81 9.81
CA TYR A 203 15.83 22.99 8.80
C TYR A 203 17.24 23.48 8.49
N ARG A 204 17.41 24.79 8.29
CA ARG A 204 18.72 25.41 8.06
C ARG A 204 19.65 25.24 9.27
N LYS A 205 19.15 25.45 10.49
CA LYS A 205 19.93 25.27 11.73
C LYS A 205 20.39 23.83 11.92
N ALA A 206 19.62 22.87 11.43
CA ALA A 206 19.95 21.45 11.43
C ALA A 206 20.99 21.04 10.39
N GLY A 207 21.39 21.95 9.49
CA GLY A 207 22.51 21.76 8.56
C GLY A 207 22.15 21.01 7.27
N TYR A 208 20.87 21.02 6.87
CA TYR A 208 20.43 20.44 5.61
C TYR A 208 20.64 21.37 4.41
N ALA A 209 20.69 20.76 3.22
CA ALA A 209 20.86 21.45 1.93
C ALA A 209 19.59 22.18 1.51
N LYS A 210 19.70 23.42 1.03
CA LYS A 210 18.52 24.23 0.65
C LYS A 210 17.84 23.72 -0.62
N GLU A 211 18.60 23.05 -1.48
CA GLU A 211 18.17 22.57 -2.80
C GLU A 211 17.01 21.56 -2.68
N GLU A 212 16.92 20.84 -1.56
CA GLU A 212 15.91 19.82 -1.31
C GLU A 212 14.56 20.40 -0.87
N ILE A 213 14.51 21.62 -0.33
CA ILE A 213 13.27 22.21 0.23
C ILE A 213 12.20 22.32 -0.86
N LEU A 214 12.52 22.96 -1.98
CA LEU A 214 11.54 23.24 -3.03
C LEU A 214 11.05 21.97 -3.73
N THR A 215 11.89 20.94 -3.80
CA THR A 215 11.52 19.64 -4.37
C THR A 215 10.53 18.87 -3.50
N THR A 216 10.43 19.20 -2.22
CA THR A 216 9.42 18.62 -1.32
C THR A 216 8.00 18.99 -1.76
N PHE A 217 7.81 20.19 -2.34
CA PHE A 217 6.53 20.59 -2.91
C PHE A 217 6.15 19.80 -4.16
N ASP A 218 7.14 19.33 -4.92
CA ASP A 218 6.89 18.47 -6.07
C ASP A 218 6.44 17.08 -5.60
N VAL A 219 7.01 16.56 -4.50
CA VAL A 219 6.52 15.34 -3.85
C VAL A 219 5.05 15.51 -3.46
N LEU A 220 4.68 16.63 -2.82
CA LEU A 220 3.28 16.88 -2.44
C LEU A 220 2.35 16.94 -3.66
N LEU A 221 2.77 17.64 -4.73
CA LEU A 221 1.99 17.80 -5.96
C LEU A 221 1.70 16.46 -6.66
N TYR A 222 2.67 15.55 -6.69
CA TYR A 222 2.55 14.27 -7.39
C TYR A 222 2.23 13.08 -6.47
N SER A 223 2.04 13.32 -5.17
CA SER A 223 1.89 12.27 -4.14
C SER A 223 0.68 11.34 -4.29
N TYR A 224 -0.28 11.70 -5.16
CA TYR A 224 -1.44 10.87 -5.50
C TYR A 224 -1.10 9.77 -6.52
N LEU A 225 0.03 9.90 -7.20
CA LEU A 225 0.58 8.88 -8.09
C LEU A 225 1.38 7.83 -7.28
N PRO A 226 1.63 6.65 -7.84
CA PRO A 226 2.54 5.67 -7.24
C PRO A 226 3.93 6.24 -6.95
N PHE A 227 4.72 5.55 -6.12
CA PHE A 227 6.06 5.98 -5.72
C PHE A 227 7.11 5.98 -6.85
N ASP A 228 6.74 5.55 -8.06
CA ASP A 228 7.56 5.63 -9.27
C ASP A 228 6.69 5.60 -10.54
N GLU A 229 7.19 6.19 -11.62
CA GLU A 229 6.50 6.39 -12.89
C GLU A 229 7.27 5.70 -14.02
N VAL A 230 7.27 4.37 -14.02
CA VAL A 230 7.96 3.57 -15.04
C VAL A 230 6.97 2.80 -15.90
N PRO A 231 7.04 2.93 -17.24
CA PRO A 231 6.21 2.15 -18.15
C PRO A 231 6.24 0.65 -17.83
N ILE A 232 5.06 0.04 -17.81
CA ILE A 232 4.92 -1.40 -17.65
C ILE A 232 5.21 -2.13 -18.97
N ASP A 233 5.95 -3.22 -18.89
CA ASP A 233 6.10 -4.15 -20.02
C ASP A 233 4.79 -4.89 -20.25
N LEU A 234 4.31 -4.93 -21.50
CA LEU A 234 3.06 -5.59 -21.86
C LEU A 234 3.13 -7.11 -21.61
N ASP A 235 4.33 -7.68 -21.65
CA ASP A 235 4.55 -9.10 -21.41
C ASP A 235 4.63 -9.45 -19.91
N TYR A 236 4.61 -8.47 -18.99
CA TYR A 236 4.75 -8.71 -17.54
C TYR A 236 3.70 -9.67 -16.96
N PHE A 237 2.47 -9.63 -17.49
CA PHE A 237 1.39 -10.53 -17.05
C PHE A 237 1.25 -11.79 -17.92
N ALA A 238 2.00 -11.89 -19.01
CA ALA A 238 2.03 -13.08 -19.85
C ALA A 238 2.98 -14.13 -19.24
N THR A 239 2.80 -15.38 -19.63
CA THR A 239 3.71 -16.48 -19.27
C THR A 239 3.91 -17.38 -20.48
N ASP A 240 4.85 -18.33 -20.39
CA ASP A 240 5.05 -19.32 -21.46
C ASP A 240 3.76 -20.11 -21.79
N GLN A 241 2.87 -20.27 -20.81
CA GLN A 241 1.58 -20.94 -20.98
C GLN A 241 0.43 -19.96 -21.30
N LEU A 242 0.57 -18.68 -20.92
CA LEU A 242 -0.49 -17.66 -21.03
C LEU A 242 -0.11 -16.55 -22.01
N PHE A 243 -0.71 -16.59 -23.20
CA PHE A 243 -0.66 -15.51 -24.17
C PHE A 243 -1.67 -14.40 -23.82
N LEU A 244 -1.25 -13.14 -23.90
CA LEU A 244 -2.12 -11.97 -23.74
C LEU A 244 -2.16 -11.13 -25.02
N PRO A 245 -3.33 -10.91 -25.64
CA PRO A 245 -3.43 -10.12 -26.88
C PRO A 245 -3.29 -8.61 -26.64
N GLU A 246 -2.72 -7.89 -27.63
CA GLU A 246 -2.45 -6.44 -27.58
C GLU A 246 -3.69 -5.59 -27.20
N PHE A 247 -4.92 -6.02 -27.56
CA PHE A 247 -6.14 -5.25 -27.29
C PHE A 247 -6.49 -5.12 -25.79
N LEU A 248 -5.88 -5.94 -24.93
CA LEU A 248 -6.05 -5.84 -23.48
C LEU A 248 -5.30 -4.64 -22.90
N PHE A 249 -4.37 -4.06 -23.65
CA PHE A 249 -3.54 -2.97 -23.22
C PHE A 249 -3.93 -1.66 -23.93
N PRO A 250 -3.76 -0.51 -23.27
CA PRO A 250 -4.09 0.76 -23.89
C PRO A 250 -3.06 1.12 -24.96
N THR A 251 -3.53 1.69 -26.07
CA THR A 251 -2.67 2.28 -27.11
C THR A 251 -2.42 3.78 -26.90
N LYS A 252 -3.19 4.40 -26.01
CA LYS A 252 -3.05 5.80 -25.64
C LYS A 252 -2.18 5.94 -24.39
N GLU A 253 -1.51 7.08 -24.30
CA GLU A 253 -0.84 7.51 -23.07
C GLU A 253 -1.86 8.16 -22.12
N TYR A 254 -1.55 8.10 -20.82
CA TYR A 254 -2.35 8.71 -19.77
C TYR A 254 -1.54 9.83 -19.13
N GLU A 255 -1.82 11.06 -19.54
CA GLU A 255 -1.12 12.24 -19.04
C GLU A 255 -1.42 12.47 -17.55
N ILE A 256 -0.41 12.96 -16.82
CA ILE A 256 -0.54 13.40 -15.43
C ILE A 256 -1.19 14.78 -15.43
N THR A 257 -2.28 14.96 -14.67
CA THR A 257 -3.10 16.18 -14.72
C THR A 257 -2.80 17.19 -13.60
N ALA A 258 -1.81 16.91 -12.74
CA ALA A 258 -1.45 17.74 -11.60
C ALA A 258 -1.30 19.23 -11.96
N ASP A 259 -2.05 20.10 -11.29
CA ASP A 259 -2.03 21.55 -11.50
C ASP A 259 -1.44 22.25 -10.26
N PRO A 260 -0.20 22.79 -10.35
CA PRO A 260 0.42 23.48 -9.22
C PRO A 260 -0.28 24.81 -8.86
N ASP A 261 -1.05 25.37 -9.80
CA ASP A 261 -1.74 26.66 -9.69
C ASP A 261 -3.25 26.53 -9.44
N GLU A 262 -3.71 25.37 -8.96
CA GLU A 262 -5.12 25.08 -8.73
C GLU A 262 -5.84 26.19 -7.93
N ASP A 263 -7.13 26.40 -8.24
CA ASP A 263 -7.96 27.40 -7.55
C ASP A 263 -8.24 26.97 -6.10
N ASP A 264 -7.42 27.50 -5.19
CA ASP A 264 -7.52 27.27 -3.77
C ASP A 264 -8.60 28.12 -3.06
N SER A 265 -9.46 28.85 -3.77
CA SER A 265 -10.43 29.78 -3.16
C SER A 265 -11.35 29.14 -2.11
N ASN A 266 -11.67 27.85 -2.29
CA ASN A 266 -12.44 27.03 -1.36
C ASN A 266 -11.60 26.02 -0.54
N SER A 267 -10.27 26.08 -0.67
CA SER A 267 -9.35 25.20 0.06
C SER A 267 -8.84 25.85 1.35
N SER A 268 -8.59 25.02 2.34
CA SER A 268 -7.96 25.40 3.61
C SER A 268 -6.44 25.49 3.48
N HIS A 269 -5.85 24.69 2.58
CA HIS A 269 -4.45 24.75 2.19
C HIS A 269 -4.27 25.71 1.01
N PRO A 270 -3.25 26.58 1.00
CA PRO A 270 -2.85 27.31 -0.19
C PRO A 270 -2.37 26.35 -1.27
N ASN A 271 -2.52 26.71 -2.54
CA ASN A 271 -1.96 25.90 -3.62
C ASN A 271 -0.43 25.80 -3.53
N VAL A 272 0.10 24.74 -4.12
CA VAL A 272 1.51 24.36 -4.03
C VAL A 272 2.41 25.48 -4.56
N SER A 273 2.06 26.12 -5.68
CA SER A 273 2.82 27.24 -6.23
C SER A 273 2.98 28.40 -5.25
N LYS A 274 1.89 28.84 -4.60
CA LYS A 274 1.94 29.96 -3.64
C LYS A 274 2.85 29.66 -2.45
N ARG A 275 2.79 28.43 -1.92
CA ARG A 275 3.69 28.00 -0.83
C ARG A 275 5.13 27.96 -1.30
N LYS A 276 5.40 27.39 -2.48
CA LYS A 276 6.75 27.32 -3.08
C LYS A 276 7.35 28.71 -3.28
N GLU A 277 6.56 29.68 -3.77
CA GLU A 277 6.99 31.08 -3.91
C GLU A 277 7.29 31.76 -2.58
N ALA A 278 6.47 31.53 -1.56
CA ALA A 278 6.68 32.10 -0.23
C ALA A 278 7.97 31.54 0.40
N VAL A 279 8.15 30.22 0.35
CA VAL A 279 9.34 29.54 0.85
C VAL A 279 10.60 29.97 0.10
N GLN A 280 10.52 30.16 -1.23
CA GLN A 280 11.64 30.69 -2.01
C GLN A 280 12.09 32.07 -1.52
N LYS A 281 11.14 32.96 -1.20
CA LYS A 281 11.45 34.29 -0.64
C LYS A 281 12.13 34.18 0.72
N GLU A 282 11.68 33.26 1.58
CA GLU A 282 12.31 33.00 2.86
C GLU A 282 13.75 32.48 2.66
N ILE A 283 13.95 31.53 1.75
CA ILE A 283 15.28 31.01 1.39
C ILE A 283 16.21 32.14 0.92
N ASP A 284 15.73 33.02 0.05
CA ASP A 284 16.50 34.15 -0.50
C ASP A 284 16.80 35.22 0.57
N GLY A 285 15.95 35.34 1.58
CA GLY A 285 16.14 36.22 2.74
C GLY A 285 17.22 35.74 3.72
N VAL A 286 17.59 34.46 3.69
CA VAL A 286 18.60 33.89 4.59
C VAL A 286 20.00 34.40 4.25
N LYS A 287 20.56 35.23 5.13
CA LYS A 287 21.96 35.74 5.02
C LYS A 287 23.02 34.78 5.57
N LYS A 288 22.62 33.77 6.34
CA LYS A 288 23.54 32.81 6.99
C LYS A 288 23.86 31.66 6.04
N SER A 289 24.96 30.94 6.28
CA SER A 289 25.30 29.75 5.50
C SER A 289 24.25 28.66 5.69
N TRP A 290 23.99 27.95 4.60
CA TRP A 290 23.24 26.70 4.57
C TRP A 290 24.18 25.52 4.83
N GLY A 291 23.62 24.41 5.28
CA GLY A 291 24.37 23.15 5.33
C GLY A 291 24.35 22.45 3.97
N THR A 292 24.95 21.26 3.94
CA THR A 292 25.06 20.43 2.73
C THR A 292 24.52 19.02 2.94
N THR A 293 23.87 18.77 4.09
CA THR A 293 23.36 17.43 4.39
C THR A 293 22.14 17.14 3.54
N VAL A 294 22.22 16.05 2.77
CA VAL A 294 21.07 15.48 2.05
C VAL A 294 20.57 14.25 2.81
N ASN A 295 21.44 13.25 2.99
CA ASN A 295 21.20 12.06 3.81
C ASN A 295 22.28 11.97 4.90
N SER A 296 21.90 11.98 6.18
CA SER A 296 22.85 12.05 7.29
C SER A 296 23.53 10.71 7.58
N GLU A 297 22.82 9.61 7.38
CA GLU A 297 23.33 8.24 7.49
C GLU A 297 23.79 7.66 6.14
N GLY A 298 23.75 8.48 5.07
CA GLY A 298 24.12 8.12 3.70
C GLY A 298 22.97 7.55 2.86
N ASP A 299 23.14 7.62 1.54
CA ASP A 299 22.08 7.28 0.56
C ASP A 299 21.59 5.84 0.69
N ALA A 300 22.52 4.89 0.90
CA ALA A 300 22.17 3.48 1.03
C ALA A 300 21.21 3.22 2.19
N ARG A 301 21.43 3.88 3.34
CA ARG A 301 20.56 3.73 4.52
C ARG A 301 19.21 4.39 4.29
N PHE A 302 19.19 5.57 3.69
CA PHE A 302 17.93 6.24 3.32
C PHE A 302 17.10 5.38 2.36
N TYR A 303 17.71 4.82 1.30
CA TYR A 303 16.99 3.99 0.33
C TYR A 303 16.53 2.66 0.91
N GLU A 304 17.31 2.05 1.82
CA GLU A 304 16.84 0.89 2.58
C GLU A 304 15.56 1.22 3.36
N LEU A 305 15.54 2.31 4.13
CA LEU A 305 14.37 2.74 4.90
C LEU A 305 13.19 3.11 3.99
N ARG A 306 13.44 3.78 2.86
CA ARG A 306 12.41 4.05 1.85
C ARG A 306 11.81 2.77 1.29
N ASN A 307 12.63 1.74 1.07
CA ASN A 307 12.17 0.46 0.55
C ASN A 307 11.32 -0.30 1.58
N ILE A 308 11.57 -0.19 2.90
CA ILE A 308 10.63 -0.66 3.93
C ILE A 308 9.24 -0.05 3.68
N ALA A 309 9.19 1.27 3.53
CA ALA A 309 7.94 1.99 3.32
C ALA A 309 7.23 1.57 2.03
N ARG A 310 7.98 1.33 0.93
CA ARG A 310 7.42 0.83 -0.34
C ARG A 310 6.89 -0.60 -0.24
N PHE A 311 7.55 -1.49 0.50
CA PHE A 311 7.06 -2.84 0.76
C PHE A 311 5.79 -2.83 1.63
N GLU A 312 5.75 -1.98 2.67
CA GLU A 312 4.52 -1.74 3.43
C GLU A 312 3.39 -1.16 2.57
N SER A 313 3.73 -0.35 1.55
CA SER A 313 2.73 0.18 0.64
C SER A 313 2.03 -0.92 -0.17
N VAL A 314 2.78 -1.89 -0.68
CA VAL A 314 2.20 -3.07 -1.36
C VAL A 314 1.26 -3.83 -0.43
N ARG A 315 1.71 -4.14 0.79
CA ARG A 315 0.88 -4.84 1.79
C ARG A 315 -0.42 -4.10 2.08
N THR A 316 -0.33 -2.78 2.22
CA THR A 316 -1.48 -1.91 2.52
C THR A 316 -2.47 -1.89 1.35
N ASP A 317 -1.99 -1.81 0.10
CA ASP A 317 -2.85 -1.89 -1.08
C ASP A 317 -3.60 -3.23 -1.13
N VAL A 318 -2.90 -4.34 -0.88
CA VAL A 318 -3.53 -5.69 -0.82
C VAL A 318 -4.59 -5.75 0.28
N ALA A 319 -4.27 -5.29 1.49
CA ALA A 319 -5.19 -5.29 2.63
C ALA A 319 -6.45 -4.43 2.40
N GLN A 320 -6.32 -3.36 1.59
CA GLN A 320 -7.42 -2.48 1.22
C GLN A 320 -8.14 -2.90 -0.08
N ALA A 321 -7.77 -4.04 -0.66
CA ALA A 321 -8.25 -4.54 -1.94
C ALA A 321 -7.98 -3.59 -3.13
N ALA A 322 -6.96 -2.74 -3.05
CA ALA A 322 -6.47 -1.90 -4.13
C ALA A 322 -5.53 -2.69 -5.07
N PHE A 323 -5.99 -3.83 -5.58
CA PHE A 323 -5.15 -4.80 -6.30
C PHE A 323 -4.49 -4.24 -7.57
N GLY A 324 -5.11 -3.28 -8.25
CA GLY A 324 -4.46 -2.62 -9.38
C GLY A 324 -3.22 -1.82 -8.97
N ASN A 325 -3.28 -1.10 -7.84
CA ASN A 325 -2.15 -0.38 -7.28
C ASN A 325 -1.08 -1.36 -6.81
N ALA A 326 -1.49 -2.42 -6.10
CA ALA A 326 -0.58 -3.46 -5.61
C ALA A 326 0.21 -4.10 -6.76
N LEU A 327 -0.45 -4.52 -7.84
CA LEU A 327 0.22 -5.17 -8.98
C LEU A 327 1.22 -4.25 -9.69
N TYR A 328 0.92 -2.96 -9.81
CA TYR A 328 1.86 -1.98 -10.36
C TYR A 328 3.04 -1.73 -9.42
N SER A 329 2.79 -1.54 -8.12
CA SER A 329 3.84 -1.39 -7.11
C SER A 329 4.75 -2.62 -7.01
N ILE A 330 4.20 -3.82 -7.15
CA ILE A 330 4.96 -5.08 -7.22
C ILE A 330 5.84 -5.08 -8.48
N TYR A 331 5.31 -4.71 -9.64
CA TYR A 331 6.11 -4.59 -10.87
C TYR A 331 7.31 -3.66 -10.69
N LEU A 332 7.12 -2.52 -10.03
CA LEU A 332 8.20 -1.58 -9.75
C LEU A 332 9.28 -2.22 -8.85
N LEU A 333 8.88 -2.89 -7.77
CA LEU A 333 9.80 -3.46 -6.79
C LEU A 333 10.48 -4.74 -7.27
N GLU A 334 9.85 -5.58 -8.08
CA GLU A 334 10.47 -6.80 -8.62
C GLU A 334 11.66 -6.52 -9.54
N ARG A 335 11.76 -5.30 -10.08
CA ARG A 335 12.92 -4.88 -10.88
C ARG A 335 14.17 -4.67 -10.02
N GLU A 336 13.99 -4.38 -8.75
CA GLU A 336 15.06 -4.24 -7.76
C GLU A 336 15.21 -5.51 -6.90
N PHE A 337 14.09 -6.19 -6.61
CA PHE A 337 13.99 -7.37 -5.73
C PHE A 337 13.28 -8.55 -6.41
N PRO A 338 13.83 -9.10 -7.51
CA PRO A 338 13.15 -10.14 -8.30
C PRO A 338 12.96 -11.47 -7.55
N GLU A 339 13.77 -11.72 -6.52
CA GLU A 339 13.72 -12.95 -5.71
C GLU A 339 12.87 -12.80 -4.45
N SER A 340 12.09 -11.71 -4.33
CA SER A 340 11.31 -11.46 -3.13
C SER A 340 10.07 -12.34 -3.03
N ILE A 341 10.12 -13.31 -2.12
CA ILE A 341 9.01 -14.19 -1.77
C ILE A 341 7.84 -13.36 -1.22
N PHE A 342 8.14 -12.30 -0.47
CA PHE A 342 7.12 -11.36 0.01
C PHE A 342 6.32 -10.75 -1.16
N LEU A 343 7.01 -10.26 -2.19
CA LEU A 343 6.33 -9.70 -3.37
C LEU A 343 5.51 -10.77 -4.10
N GLN A 344 6.00 -12.00 -4.19
CA GLN A 344 5.23 -13.12 -4.78
C GLN A 344 3.97 -13.44 -3.97
N ARG A 345 4.05 -13.47 -2.63
CA ARG A 345 2.87 -13.64 -1.77
C ARG A 345 1.87 -12.51 -2.00
N MET A 346 2.31 -11.25 -2.05
CA MET A 346 1.42 -10.11 -2.30
C MET A 346 0.82 -10.13 -3.72
N LYS A 347 1.57 -10.59 -4.72
CA LYS A 347 1.08 -10.81 -6.09
C LYS A 347 0.00 -11.89 -6.11
N MET A 348 0.22 -12.99 -5.41
CA MET A 348 -0.75 -14.09 -5.29
C MET A 348 -2.03 -13.64 -4.58
N HIS A 349 -1.93 -12.92 -3.45
CA HIS A 349 -3.08 -12.30 -2.79
C HIS A 349 -3.84 -11.35 -3.72
N SER A 350 -3.13 -10.56 -4.52
CA SER A 350 -3.74 -9.63 -5.47
C SER A 350 -4.55 -10.35 -6.54
N TRP A 351 -4.01 -11.42 -7.14
CA TRP A 351 -4.72 -12.22 -8.13
C TRP A 351 -5.90 -12.99 -7.55
N LEU A 352 -5.71 -13.60 -6.39
CA LEU A 352 -6.77 -14.29 -5.66
C LEU A 352 -7.91 -13.34 -5.30
N GLY A 353 -7.57 -12.14 -4.80
CA GLY A 353 -8.51 -11.09 -4.46
C GLY A 353 -9.28 -10.58 -5.68
N LEU A 354 -8.60 -10.35 -6.81
CA LEU A 354 -9.25 -10.00 -8.08
C LEU A 354 -10.26 -11.07 -8.50
N TYR A 355 -9.89 -12.34 -8.43
CA TYR A 355 -10.80 -13.45 -8.75
C TYR A 355 -12.01 -13.49 -7.81
N GLN A 356 -11.81 -13.35 -6.50
CA GLN A 356 -12.90 -13.27 -5.52
C GLN A 356 -13.85 -12.10 -5.82
N TYR A 357 -13.32 -10.92 -6.10
CA TYR A 357 -14.14 -9.75 -6.42
C TYR A 357 -14.89 -9.92 -7.75
N GLU A 358 -14.30 -10.60 -8.73
CA GLU A 358 -14.96 -10.90 -10.01
C GLU A 358 -16.11 -11.89 -9.86
N SER A 359 -15.97 -12.90 -8.99
CA SER A 359 -17.05 -13.84 -8.69
C SER A 359 -18.32 -13.11 -8.20
N LEU A 360 -18.15 -11.95 -7.56
CA LEU A 360 -19.19 -11.06 -7.06
C LEU A 360 -19.52 -9.86 -7.98
N SER A 361 -18.95 -9.79 -9.18
CA SER A 361 -19.05 -8.65 -10.12
C SER A 361 -18.62 -7.31 -9.50
N ARG A 362 -17.56 -7.32 -8.67
CA ARG A 362 -17.07 -6.17 -7.89
C ARG A 362 -15.65 -5.72 -8.23
N VAL A 363 -15.00 -6.25 -9.26
CA VAL A 363 -13.61 -5.89 -9.64
C VAL A 363 -13.40 -4.38 -9.80
N ASN A 364 -14.40 -3.65 -10.29
CA ASN A 364 -14.33 -2.19 -10.40
C ASN A 364 -14.08 -1.44 -9.07
N LYS A 365 -14.24 -2.10 -7.91
CA LYS A 365 -13.89 -1.56 -6.59
C LYS A 365 -12.43 -1.73 -6.21
N THR A 366 -11.65 -2.46 -7.02
CA THR A 366 -10.26 -2.84 -6.74
C THR A 366 -9.24 -2.16 -7.66
N ILE A 367 -9.75 -1.34 -8.59
CA ILE A 367 -8.99 -0.63 -9.62
C ILE A 367 -9.51 0.79 -9.78
N LEU A 368 -8.65 1.69 -10.25
CA LEU A 368 -9.02 3.06 -10.57
C LEU A 368 -10.13 3.14 -11.63
N SER A 369 -11.00 4.13 -11.49
CA SER A 369 -12.05 4.40 -12.48
C SER A 369 -11.45 5.09 -13.72
N ASN A 370 -12.14 5.03 -14.86
CA ASN A 370 -11.60 5.57 -16.13
C ASN A 370 -11.21 7.07 -16.07
N ARG A 371 -11.86 7.85 -15.20
CA ARG A 371 -11.58 9.27 -15.02
C ARG A 371 -10.39 9.55 -14.10
N ASP A 372 -9.97 8.55 -13.32
CA ASP A 372 -8.87 8.64 -12.35
C ASP A 372 -7.61 7.95 -12.90
N LEU A 373 -7.60 7.53 -14.17
CA LEU A 373 -6.46 6.89 -14.81
C LEU A 373 -5.45 7.95 -15.27
N GLU A 374 -4.28 7.96 -14.64
CA GLU A 374 -3.17 8.85 -14.95
C GLU A 374 -1.83 8.12 -14.84
N GLY A 375 -0.80 8.63 -15.54
CA GLY A 375 0.56 8.14 -15.42
C GLY A 375 0.77 6.69 -15.87
N GLN A 376 1.86 6.10 -15.39
CA GLN A 376 2.35 4.79 -15.82
C GLN A 376 1.67 3.61 -15.11
N SER A 377 0.89 3.85 -14.06
CA SER A 377 0.04 2.82 -13.44
C SER A 377 -1.26 2.55 -14.21
N ALA A 378 -1.76 3.54 -14.95
CA ALA A 378 -3.02 3.45 -15.68
C ALA A 378 -3.16 2.21 -16.59
N PRO A 379 -2.10 1.75 -17.31
CA PRO A 379 -2.16 0.52 -18.10
C PRO A 379 -2.52 -0.75 -17.29
N VAL A 380 -2.09 -0.88 -16.03
CA VAL A 380 -2.44 -2.03 -15.17
C VAL A 380 -3.93 -2.03 -14.87
N HIS A 381 -4.47 -0.89 -14.46
CA HIS A 381 -5.90 -0.75 -14.19
C HIS A 381 -6.76 -0.95 -15.45
N TYR A 382 -6.29 -0.44 -16.59
CA TYR A 382 -6.94 -0.68 -17.88
C TYR A 382 -6.96 -2.17 -18.24
N PHE A 383 -5.81 -2.84 -18.10
CA PHE A 383 -5.65 -4.26 -18.38
C PHE A 383 -6.65 -5.09 -17.57
N ILE A 384 -6.67 -4.91 -16.24
CA ILE A 384 -7.60 -5.63 -15.35
C ILE A 384 -9.05 -5.38 -15.75
N ARG A 385 -9.40 -4.12 -16.10
CA ARG A 385 -10.75 -3.75 -16.56
C ARG A 385 -11.15 -4.42 -17.87
N LYS A 386 -10.18 -4.78 -18.73
CA LYS A 386 -10.42 -5.46 -20.02
C LYS A 386 -10.59 -6.96 -19.90
N LEU A 387 -10.17 -7.56 -18.79
CA LEU A 387 -10.41 -8.97 -18.53
C LEU A 387 -11.90 -9.19 -18.27
N ASN A 388 -12.56 -9.95 -19.14
CA ASN A 388 -13.87 -10.51 -18.82
C ASN A 388 -13.71 -11.60 -17.75
N ARG A 389 -14.82 -12.09 -17.17
CA ARG A 389 -14.80 -13.11 -16.12
C ARG A 389 -13.89 -14.30 -16.43
N LYS A 390 -14.03 -14.93 -17.61
CA LYS A 390 -13.24 -16.12 -17.99
C LYS A 390 -11.76 -15.78 -18.13
N SER A 391 -11.47 -14.64 -18.76
CA SER A 391 -10.11 -14.11 -18.87
C SER A 391 -9.47 -13.84 -17.51
N LEU A 392 -10.18 -13.17 -16.60
CA LEU A 392 -9.67 -12.84 -15.27
C LEU A 392 -9.41 -14.11 -14.45
N THR A 393 -10.35 -15.07 -14.45
CA THR A 393 -10.17 -16.37 -13.79
C THR A 393 -8.93 -17.09 -14.32
N THR A 394 -8.74 -17.11 -15.65
CA THR A 394 -7.57 -17.75 -16.28
C THR A 394 -6.27 -17.08 -15.85
N VAL A 395 -6.18 -15.75 -15.97
CA VAL A 395 -4.98 -14.98 -15.61
C VAL A 395 -4.66 -15.19 -14.12
N ALA A 396 -5.67 -15.04 -13.25
CA ALA A 396 -5.48 -15.22 -11.82
C ALA A 396 -5.00 -16.64 -11.47
N LEU A 397 -5.65 -17.68 -12.00
CA LEU A 397 -5.30 -19.07 -11.71
C LEU A 397 -3.90 -19.42 -12.24
N ARG A 398 -3.54 -18.95 -13.43
CA ARG A 398 -2.19 -19.14 -13.99
C ARG A 398 -1.12 -18.58 -13.07
N HIS A 399 -1.25 -17.31 -12.68
CA HIS A 399 -0.28 -16.65 -11.79
C HIS A 399 -0.24 -17.31 -10.41
N ILE A 400 -1.39 -17.70 -9.86
CA ILE A 400 -1.47 -18.42 -8.59
C ILE A 400 -0.74 -19.76 -8.65
N TYR A 401 -0.96 -20.55 -9.71
CA TYR A 401 -0.31 -21.85 -9.88
C TYR A 401 1.19 -21.69 -10.11
N ASP A 402 1.62 -20.76 -10.97
CA ASP A 402 3.05 -20.50 -11.24
C ASP A 402 3.82 -20.12 -9.97
N ILE A 403 3.23 -19.26 -9.13
CA ILE A 403 3.83 -18.87 -7.85
C ILE A 403 3.91 -20.07 -6.89
N HIS A 404 2.88 -20.91 -6.85
CA HIS A 404 2.88 -22.12 -6.03
C HIS A 404 3.94 -23.13 -6.46
N GLU A 405 4.07 -23.39 -7.76
CA GLU A 405 5.12 -24.26 -8.31
C GLU A 405 6.53 -23.72 -8.04
N GLN A 406 6.70 -22.39 -8.04
CA GLN A 406 7.98 -21.77 -7.74
C GLN A 406 8.33 -21.88 -6.24
N TYR A 407 7.34 -21.88 -5.35
CA TYR A 407 7.53 -21.90 -3.88
C TYR A 407 6.65 -22.94 -3.17
N PRO A 408 6.83 -24.25 -3.46
CA PRO A 408 5.93 -25.31 -2.97
C PRO A 408 6.02 -25.56 -1.46
N GLU A 409 7.14 -25.16 -0.83
CA GLU A 409 7.37 -25.32 0.61
C GLU A 409 6.85 -24.13 1.43
N ASP A 410 6.40 -23.06 0.77
CA ASP A 410 5.89 -21.87 1.45
C ASP A 410 4.45 -22.10 1.92
N LEU A 411 4.26 -22.12 3.24
CA LEU A 411 2.97 -22.43 3.86
C LEU A 411 1.86 -21.44 3.49
N GLU A 412 2.19 -20.16 3.32
CA GLU A 412 1.20 -19.12 2.99
C GLU A 412 0.75 -19.26 1.54
N ILE A 413 1.70 -19.47 0.62
CA ILE A 413 1.45 -19.74 -0.79
C ILE A 413 0.64 -21.03 -0.96
N GLY A 414 1.04 -22.14 -0.32
CA GLY A 414 0.29 -23.40 -0.36
C GLY A 414 -1.14 -23.26 0.15
N ALA A 415 -1.36 -22.48 1.22
CA ALA A 415 -2.69 -22.20 1.74
C ALA A 415 -3.54 -21.37 0.76
N MET A 416 -2.97 -20.33 0.14
CA MET A 416 -3.63 -19.51 -0.87
C MET A 416 -4.00 -20.31 -2.12
N TYR A 417 -3.08 -21.17 -2.60
CA TYR A 417 -3.31 -22.07 -3.73
C TYR A 417 -4.48 -23.01 -3.44
N THR A 418 -4.41 -23.72 -2.31
CA THR A 418 -5.50 -24.61 -1.84
C THR A 418 -6.83 -23.88 -1.77
N TYR A 419 -6.84 -22.65 -1.24
CA TYR A 419 -8.04 -21.84 -1.14
C TYR A 419 -8.58 -21.41 -2.51
N SER A 420 -7.70 -21.07 -3.47
CA SER A 420 -8.12 -20.77 -4.84
C SER A 420 -8.81 -21.96 -5.52
N LEU A 421 -8.31 -23.19 -5.33
CA LEU A 421 -8.92 -24.40 -5.89
C LEU A 421 -10.30 -24.66 -5.27
N LYS A 422 -10.44 -24.44 -3.95
CA LYS A 422 -11.73 -24.52 -3.25
C LYS A 422 -12.74 -23.49 -3.73
N LEU A 423 -12.30 -22.30 -4.11
CA LEU A 423 -13.18 -21.30 -4.72
C LEU A 423 -13.58 -21.73 -6.13
N LEU A 424 -12.62 -22.20 -6.93
CA LEU A 424 -12.81 -22.62 -8.29
C LEU A 424 -13.79 -23.80 -8.41
N ALA A 425 -13.63 -24.81 -7.56
CA ALA A 425 -14.50 -25.98 -7.50
C ALA A 425 -15.96 -25.65 -7.11
N LYS A 426 -16.21 -24.47 -6.54
CA LYS A 426 -17.55 -23.96 -6.18
C LYS A 426 -18.09 -22.96 -7.20
N ASP A 427 -17.30 -22.54 -8.18
CA ASP A 427 -17.72 -21.58 -9.19
C ASP A 427 -18.46 -22.29 -10.32
N GLU A 428 -19.80 -22.26 -10.28
CA GLU A 428 -20.67 -22.86 -11.30
C GLU A 428 -20.44 -22.34 -12.73
N LYS A 429 -19.72 -21.22 -12.90
CA LYS A 429 -19.40 -20.66 -14.23
C LYS A 429 -18.01 -21.02 -14.72
N PHE A 430 -17.26 -21.77 -13.93
CA PHE A 430 -15.97 -22.31 -14.32
C PHE A 430 -16.14 -23.78 -14.71
N ASP A 431 -15.67 -24.12 -15.90
CA ASP A 431 -15.62 -25.49 -16.39
C ASP A 431 -14.25 -25.71 -17.02
N ILE A 432 -13.46 -26.63 -16.43
CA ILE A 432 -12.11 -26.94 -16.90
C ILE A 432 -12.12 -27.62 -18.26
N ASP A 433 -13.22 -28.31 -18.62
CA ASP A 433 -13.37 -29.00 -19.91
C ASP A 433 -13.53 -28.03 -21.09
N GLU A 434 -13.84 -26.75 -20.84
CA GLU A 434 -13.85 -25.70 -21.86
C GLU A 434 -12.42 -25.29 -22.29
N TYR A 435 -11.39 -25.65 -21.51
CA TYR A 435 -10.01 -25.27 -21.76
C TYR A 435 -9.30 -26.25 -22.71
N SER A 436 -8.42 -25.70 -23.53
CA SER A 436 -7.65 -26.42 -24.52
C SER A 436 -6.48 -27.18 -23.88
N VAL A 437 -6.21 -28.39 -24.37
CA VAL A 437 -5.00 -29.16 -24.05
C VAL A 437 -3.73 -28.64 -24.75
N MET A 438 -3.90 -27.72 -25.70
CA MET A 438 -2.81 -27.01 -26.40
C MET A 438 -2.74 -25.58 -25.89
N THR A 439 -1.53 -25.05 -25.77
CA THR A 439 -1.27 -23.61 -25.58
C THR A 439 -1.70 -22.82 -26.82
N PHE A 440 -1.80 -21.50 -26.68
CA PHE A 440 -2.19 -20.64 -27.81
C PHE A 440 -1.18 -20.74 -28.95
N THR A 441 0.11 -20.82 -28.62
CA THR A 441 1.20 -20.96 -29.59
C THR A 441 1.13 -22.31 -30.31
N GLU A 442 0.95 -23.42 -29.59
CA GLU A 442 0.81 -24.75 -30.19
C GLU A 442 -0.40 -24.82 -31.12
N TYR A 443 -1.53 -24.22 -30.71
CA TYR A 443 -2.72 -24.15 -31.55
C TYR A 443 -2.46 -23.32 -32.80
N ALA A 444 -1.85 -22.13 -32.66
CA ALA A 444 -1.52 -21.25 -33.76
C ALA A 444 -0.59 -21.91 -34.78
N ASP A 445 0.45 -22.60 -34.31
CA ASP A 445 1.37 -23.35 -35.15
C ASP A 445 0.66 -24.52 -35.85
N SER A 446 -0.28 -25.20 -35.18
CA SER A 446 -1.07 -26.28 -35.80
C SER A 446 -1.96 -25.78 -36.94
N VAL A 447 -2.56 -24.59 -36.80
CA VAL A 447 -3.38 -23.96 -37.84
C VAL A 447 -2.50 -23.53 -39.02
N GLU A 448 -1.36 -22.90 -38.76
CA GLU A 448 -0.43 -22.50 -39.83
C GLU A 448 0.14 -23.72 -40.57
N LEU A 449 0.46 -24.81 -39.87
CA LEU A 449 0.88 -26.07 -40.51
C LEU A 449 -0.22 -26.67 -41.38
N LYS A 450 -1.47 -26.68 -40.92
CA LYS A 450 -2.62 -27.11 -41.72
C LYS A 450 -2.82 -26.22 -42.96
N ARG A 451 -2.64 -24.91 -42.81
CA ARG A 451 -2.70 -23.94 -43.92
C ARG A 451 -1.61 -24.22 -44.96
N ILE A 452 -0.37 -24.41 -44.52
CA ILE A 452 0.77 -24.77 -45.38
C ILE A 452 0.54 -26.12 -46.07
N GLN A 453 -0.01 -27.11 -45.35
CA GLN A 453 -0.32 -28.42 -45.92
C GLN A 453 -1.43 -28.33 -46.97
N ALA A 454 -2.49 -27.57 -46.70
CA ALA A 454 -3.56 -27.31 -47.67
C ALA A 454 -3.06 -26.55 -48.91
N GLU A 455 -2.15 -25.57 -48.74
CA GLU A 455 -1.48 -24.87 -49.84
C GLU A 455 -0.58 -25.79 -50.66
N ASN A 456 0.18 -26.68 -50.01
CA ASN A 456 1.02 -27.67 -50.69
C ASN A 456 0.21 -28.74 -51.42
N ASP A 457 -0.92 -29.16 -50.87
CA ASP A 457 -1.85 -30.10 -51.50
C ASP A 457 -2.62 -29.47 -52.67
N THR A 458 -2.72 -28.14 -52.73
CA THR A 458 -3.32 -27.40 -53.86
C THR A 458 -2.31 -26.95 -54.92
N LEU A 459 -1.00 -26.92 -54.63
CA LEU A 459 0.06 -26.51 -55.56
C LEU A 459 0.77 -27.69 -56.24
N SER A 460 0.05 -28.34 -57.15
CA SER A 460 0.71 -28.82 -58.37
C SER A 460 0.83 -27.67 -59.37
N LEU A 461 2.07 -27.21 -59.57
CA LEU A 461 2.61 -26.30 -60.60
C LEU A 461 2.56 -24.78 -60.32
N LYS A 462 3.65 -24.25 -59.72
CA LYS A 462 4.60 -23.27 -60.34
C LYS A 462 5.74 -22.87 -59.38
N PRO A 463 6.89 -22.33 -59.88
CA PRO A 463 8.15 -22.28 -59.15
C PRO A 463 8.17 -21.23 -58.03
N VAL A 464 8.90 -21.58 -56.97
CA VAL A 464 9.11 -20.81 -55.74
C VAL A 464 10.06 -19.64 -55.99
N GLU A 465 9.61 -18.42 -55.76
CA GLU A 465 10.49 -17.29 -55.39
C GLU A 465 10.57 -17.21 -53.87
N GLU A 466 11.79 -17.10 -53.32
CA GLU A 466 12.01 -17.00 -51.87
C GLU A 466 11.43 -15.69 -51.30
N PRO A 467 10.50 -15.76 -50.33
CA PRO A 467 10.02 -14.56 -49.66
C PRO A 467 11.01 -14.11 -48.58
N LYS A 468 11.33 -12.81 -48.61
CA LYS A 468 12.15 -12.11 -47.61
C LYS A 468 11.63 -12.33 -46.18
N LYS A 469 12.53 -12.65 -45.24
CA LYS A 469 12.23 -12.78 -43.80
C LYS A 469 11.58 -11.50 -43.26
N LYS A 470 10.31 -11.61 -42.84
CA LYS A 470 9.61 -10.62 -41.99
C LYS A 470 9.58 -11.12 -40.54
N SER A 471 9.42 -10.21 -39.58
CA SER A 471 9.32 -10.52 -38.15
C SER A 471 8.04 -11.31 -37.82
N LYS A 472 8.07 -12.12 -36.74
CA LYS A 472 6.95 -12.95 -36.23
C LYS A 472 5.65 -12.14 -36.07
N TYR A 473 5.77 -10.89 -35.64
CA TYR A 473 4.63 -10.02 -35.32
C TYR A 473 4.09 -9.24 -36.53
N ASP A 474 4.91 -9.00 -37.57
CA ASP A 474 4.48 -8.37 -38.82
C ASP A 474 3.52 -9.27 -39.63
N ARG A 475 3.57 -10.58 -39.41
CA ARG A 475 2.72 -11.57 -40.07
C ARG A 475 1.30 -11.62 -39.49
N ILE A 476 1.11 -11.12 -38.27
CA ILE A 476 -0.16 -11.15 -37.54
C ILE A 476 -1.00 -9.89 -37.83
N LYS A 477 -0.38 -8.76 -38.21
CA LYS A 477 -1.05 -7.45 -38.37
C LYS A 477 -1.73 -7.20 -39.72
N SER A 478 -1.59 -8.08 -40.73
CA SER A 478 -2.29 -7.89 -42.00
C SER A 478 -3.55 -8.75 -42.08
N ASN A 479 -4.69 -8.20 -41.67
CA ASN A 479 -5.99 -8.58 -42.21
C ASN A 479 -7.04 -7.49 -41.92
N GLU A 480 -7.17 -6.56 -42.87
CA GLU A 480 -8.46 -5.95 -43.20
C GLU A 480 -8.96 -6.65 -44.49
N SER A 481 -9.87 -7.59 -44.36
CA SER A 481 -10.96 -7.81 -45.33
C SER A 481 -11.94 -8.89 -44.84
N PRO A 482 -13.25 -8.66 -44.96
CA PRO A 482 -14.28 -9.66 -44.68
C PRO A 482 -14.41 -10.59 -45.88
N ASP A 483 -14.19 -11.88 -45.66
CA ASP A 483 -14.75 -13.05 -46.37
C ASP A 483 -13.74 -14.21 -46.48
N VAL A 484 -13.41 -14.84 -45.34
CA VAL A 484 -13.22 -16.30 -45.20
C VAL A 484 -13.47 -16.62 -43.72
N ILE A 485 -14.61 -17.23 -43.40
CA ILE A 485 -14.91 -17.80 -42.07
C ILE A 485 -14.90 -19.32 -42.24
N ASP A 486 -13.81 -19.97 -41.81
CA ASP A 486 -13.74 -21.10 -40.87
C ASP A 486 -12.24 -21.52 -40.79
N GLU A 487 -11.69 -21.76 -39.60
CA GLU A 487 -10.24 -21.97 -39.29
C GLU A 487 -9.34 -20.71 -39.04
N SER A 488 -9.88 -19.62 -38.48
CA SER A 488 -9.03 -18.53 -37.95
C SER A 488 -8.74 -18.71 -36.45
N ILE A 489 -7.52 -18.36 -36.02
CA ILE A 489 -7.16 -18.32 -34.59
C ILE A 489 -7.99 -17.21 -33.91
N ASP A 490 -8.99 -17.59 -33.13
CA ASP A 490 -9.82 -16.63 -32.39
C ASP A 490 -9.07 -16.09 -31.17
N SER A 491 -8.29 -15.04 -31.38
CA SER A 491 -7.57 -14.31 -30.32
C SER A 491 -8.51 -13.73 -29.24
N LEU A 492 -9.82 -13.64 -29.47
CA LEU A 492 -10.79 -13.22 -28.44
C LEU A 492 -11.05 -14.32 -27.40
N LYS A 493 -10.63 -15.55 -27.67
CA LYS A 493 -10.75 -16.74 -26.80
C LYS A 493 -9.41 -17.22 -26.25
N TYR A 494 -8.38 -16.38 -26.28
CA TYR A 494 -7.02 -16.69 -25.82
C TYR A 494 -6.95 -17.38 -24.45
N TYR A 495 -7.86 -17.01 -23.54
CA TYR A 495 -7.88 -17.50 -22.17
C TYR A 495 -8.16 -19.01 -22.05
N TYR A 496 -8.88 -19.64 -22.99
CA TYR A 496 -9.06 -21.10 -22.95
C TYR A 496 -7.76 -21.87 -23.18
N TYR A 497 -6.70 -21.22 -23.67
CA TYR A 497 -5.42 -21.85 -23.93
C TYR A 497 -4.41 -21.64 -22.79
N GLY A 498 -4.74 -20.79 -21.80
CA GLY A 498 -3.81 -20.34 -20.75
C GLY A 498 -3.51 -21.36 -19.65
N LEU A 499 -4.24 -22.48 -19.62
CA LEU A 499 -4.15 -23.53 -18.60
C LEU A 499 -3.86 -24.91 -19.20
N ALA A 500 -3.28 -24.96 -20.40
CA ALA A 500 -3.17 -26.20 -21.18
C ALA A 500 -2.34 -27.30 -20.51
N ASP A 501 -1.30 -26.93 -19.77
CA ASP A 501 -0.54 -27.81 -18.88
C ASP A 501 -1.39 -28.36 -17.72
N LEU A 502 -2.18 -27.52 -17.05
CA LEU A 502 -3.07 -27.92 -15.95
C LEU A 502 -4.17 -28.88 -16.42
N VAL A 503 -4.74 -28.65 -17.61
CA VAL A 503 -5.73 -29.55 -18.22
C VAL A 503 -5.11 -30.93 -18.53
N ARG A 504 -3.80 -30.99 -18.78
CA ARG A 504 -3.08 -32.26 -19.01
C ARG A 504 -2.61 -32.93 -17.71
N ASP A 505 -2.57 -32.19 -16.60
CA ASP A 505 -2.08 -32.69 -15.32
C ASP A 505 -3.18 -33.43 -14.54
N SER A 506 -3.08 -34.76 -14.51
CA SER A 506 -4.01 -35.60 -13.77
C SER A 506 -3.96 -35.38 -12.25
N SER A 507 -2.83 -34.94 -11.70
CA SER A 507 -2.70 -34.63 -10.27
C SER A 507 -3.49 -33.37 -9.92
N PHE A 508 -3.31 -32.30 -10.69
CA PHE A 508 -4.09 -31.07 -10.56
C PHE A 508 -5.59 -31.34 -10.67
N LEU A 509 -6.02 -32.09 -11.69
CA LEU A 509 -7.45 -32.40 -11.88
C LEU A 509 -8.04 -33.19 -10.71
N GLN A 510 -7.30 -34.18 -10.20
CA GLN A 510 -7.73 -34.96 -9.03
C GLN A 510 -7.83 -34.09 -7.77
N GLU A 511 -6.88 -33.17 -7.58
CA GLU A 511 -6.91 -32.22 -6.46
C GLU A 511 -8.12 -31.28 -6.57
N LEU A 512 -8.36 -30.69 -7.74
CA LEU A 512 -9.50 -29.82 -7.99
C LEU A 512 -10.83 -30.55 -7.74
N GLU A 513 -10.97 -31.77 -8.27
CA GLU A 513 -12.16 -32.60 -8.09
C GLU A 513 -12.41 -32.96 -6.61
N SER A 514 -11.34 -33.11 -5.81
CA SER A 514 -11.45 -33.38 -4.38
C SER A 514 -12.14 -32.26 -3.58
N TYR A 515 -12.18 -31.05 -4.13
CA TYR A 515 -12.85 -29.90 -3.52
C TYR A 515 -14.26 -29.65 -4.07
N THR A 516 -14.66 -30.36 -5.14
CA THR A 516 -16.02 -30.28 -5.67
C THR A 516 -17.00 -30.69 -4.58
N PRO A 517 -18.02 -29.87 -4.28
CA PRO A 517 -19.00 -30.20 -3.25
C PRO A 517 -19.68 -31.53 -3.59
N VAL A 518 -19.39 -32.58 -2.81
CA VAL A 518 -20.27 -33.75 -2.77
C VAL A 518 -21.62 -33.25 -2.28
N GLU A 519 -22.72 -33.54 -2.98
CA GLU A 519 -24.08 -33.30 -2.50
C GLU A 519 -24.19 -33.83 -1.06
N SER A 520 -24.04 -32.92 -0.10
CA SER A 520 -24.10 -33.24 1.30
C SER A 520 -25.53 -32.99 1.73
N ASN A 521 -26.09 -33.93 2.50
CA ASN A 521 -27.31 -33.74 3.27
C ASN A 521 -27.07 -32.67 4.36
N LEU A 522 -26.75 -31.44 3.95
CA LEU A 522 -26.71 -30.29 4.83
C LEU A 522 -28.15 -30.04 5.29
N PRO A 523 -28.39 -29.82 6.59
CA PRO A 523 -29.68 -29.33 7.02
C PRO A 523 -29.95 -28.00 6.28
N PRO A 524 -31.17 -27.79 5.76
CA PRO A 524 -31.50 -26.58 5.02
C PRO A 524 -31.16 -25.33 5.84
N GLU A 525 -30.80 -24.23 5.17
CA GLU A 525 -30.42 -22.94 5.79
C GLU A 525 -31.44 -22.44 6.85
N GLU A 526 -32.68 -22.93 6.79
CA GLU A 526 -33.75 -22.66 7.76
C GLU A 526 -33.46 -23.16 9.20
N ASP A 527 -32.54 -24.12 9.42
CA ASP A 527 -32.16 -24.61 10.76
C ASP A 527 -31.01 -23.80 11.42
N TYR A 528 -30.66 -22.63 10.90
CA TYR A 528 -29.66 -21.74 11.54
C TYR A 528 -30.05 -21.37 12.99
N ASN A 529 -31.35 -21.30 13.27
CA ASN A 529 -31.88 -20.96 14.59
C ASN A 529 -32.01 -22.16 15.54
N GLY A 530 -31.85 -23.40 15.05
CA GLY A 530 -31.87 -24.60 15.89
C GLY A 530 -30.57 -24.80 16.66
N ARG A 531 -30.66 -25.45 17.83
CA ARG A 531 -29.48 -25.79 18.65
C ARG A 531 -28.45 -26.64 17.88
N ARG A 532 -28.90 -27.48 16.94
CA ARG A 532 -28.02 -28.32 16.10
C ARG A 532 -27.33 -27.49 15.02
N GLY A 533 -28.07 -26.65 14.30
CA GLY A 533 -27.49 -25.72 13.32
C GLY A 533 -26.45 -24.80 13.95
N ARG A 534 -26.76 -24.12 15.07
CA ARG A 534 -25.80 -23.24 15.76
C ARG A 534 -24.52 -23.96 16.17
N LYS A 535 -24.62 -25.18 16.73
CA LYS A 535 -23.45 -25.96 17.17
C LYS A 535 -22.61 -26.44 15.98
N TYR A 536 -23.25 -26.83 14.89
CA TYR A 536 -22.57 -27.22 13.65
C TYR A 536 -21.82 -26.03 13.03
N TYR A 537 -22.47 -24.88 12.87
CA TYR A 537 -21.84 -23.68 12.30
C TYR A 537 -20.77 -23.09 13.23
N GLN A 538 -20.95 -23.13 14.55
CA GLN A 538 -19.90 -22.76 15.50
C GLN A 538 -18.69 -23.67 15.38
N ASN A 539 -18.87 -24.99 15.39
CA ASN A 539 -17.75 -25.93 15.27
C ASN A 539 -17.06 -25.83 13.91
N LYS A 540 -17.82 -25.63 12.83
CA LYS A 540 -17.26 -25.42 11.49
C LYS A 540 -16.46 -24.12 11.43
N ALA A 541 -17.00 -23.02 11.94
CA ALA A 541 -16.26 -21.76 12.04
C ALA A 541 -15.01 -21.91 12.92
N TYR A 542 -15.08 -22.67 14.02
CA TYR A 542 -13.94 -22.93 14.92
C TYR A 542 -12.85 -23.78 14.26
N GLU A 543 -13.23 -24.79 13.47
CA GLU A 543 -12.29 -25.61 12.69
C GLU A 543 -11.72 -24.84 11.49
N GLU A 544 -12.50 -23.95 10.86
CA GLU A 544 -12.02 -23.01 9.83
C GLU A 544 -11.10 -21.92 10.42
N LEU A 545 -11.30 -21.56 11.69
CA LEU A 545 -10.47 -20.62 12.46
C LEU A 545 -9.21 -21.24 13.06
N LYS A 546 -8.98 -22.56 12.92
CA LYS A 546 -7.64 -23.14 13.12
C LYS A 546 -6.73 -22.67 11.99
N ILE A 547 -6.38 -21.39 12.04
CA ILE A 547 -5.21 -20.87 11.37
C ILE A 547 -4.05 -21.67 11.95
N GLY A 548 -3.31 -22.39 11.11
CA GLY A 548 -2.19 -23.26 11.50
C GLY A 548 -0.98 -22.49 12.02
N SER A 549 -1.19 -21.51 12.88
CA SER A 549 -0.20 -20.67 13.52
C SER A 549 -0.17 -20.99 15.01
N ASP A 550 1.05 -21.08 15.56
CA ASP A 550 1.29 -21.19 17.00
C ASP A 550 1.11 -19.84 17.72
N ASP A 551 0.69 -18.79 17.00
CA ASP A 551 0.52 -17.44 17.54
C ASP A 551 -0.85 -17.26 18.21
N VAL A 552 -0.84 -16.57 19.35
CA VAL A 552 -2.05 -16.21 20.09
C VAL A 552 -2.69 -15.00 19.43
N ILE A 553 -3.90 -15.16 18.87
CA ILE A 553 -4.73 -14.02 18.47
C ILE A 553 -5.32 -13.41 19.75
N VAL A 554 -4.77 -12.28 20.18
CA VAL A 554 -5.34 -11.48 21.26
C VAL A 554 -6.45 -10.62 20.67
N VAL A 555 -7.67 -10.84 21.13
CA VAL A 555 -8.83 -10.01 20.77
C VAL A 555 -9.14 -9.11 21.97
N GLU A 556 -8.87 -7.81 21.83
CA GLU A 556 -9.26 -6.84 22.87
C GLU A 556 -10.76 -6.57 22.79
N PRO A 557 -11.52 -6.77 23.90
CA PRO A 557 -12.94 -6.48 23.92
C PRO A 557 -13.17 -4.96 23.84
N ARG A 558 -13.98 -4.52 22.87
CA ARG A 558 -14.56 -3.16 22.88
C ARG A 558 -15.90 -3.14 23.60
N ALA A 559 -16.16 -2.11 24.39
CA ALA A 559 -17.42 -1.89 25.10
C ALA A 559 -17.88 -0.46 24.88
N ILE A 560 -19.10 -0.30 24.33
CA ILE A 560 -19.66 1.01 23.96
C ILE A 560 -20.90 1.28 24.80
N ASP A 561 -20.88 2.37 25.58
CA ASP A 561 -22.05 2.86 26.31
C ASP A 561 -22.82 3.89 25.47
N TYR A 562 -24.12 3.64 25.30
CA TYR A 562 -25.02 4.55 24.58
C TYR A 562 -25.89 5.34 25.56
N SER A 563 -25.81 6.67 25.46
CA SER A 563 -26.66 7.61 26.19
C SER A 563 -27.71 8.24 25.26
N ARG A 564 -28.66 9.01 25.83
CA ARG A 564 -29.62 9.81 25.03
C ARG A 564 -28.97 10.87 24.14
N LYS A 565 -27.69 11.19 24.37
CA LYS A 565 -26.92 12.20 23.61
C LYS A 565 -25.91 11.58 22.64
N GLY A 566 -25.86 10.26 22.51
CA GLY A 566 -24.85 9.54 21.73
C GLY A 566 -23.96 8.67 22.61
N VAL A 567 -22.81 8.27 22.07
CA VAL A 567 -21.82 7.42 22.76
C VAL A 567 -21.18 8.19 23.92
N ASP A 568 -21.12 7.57 25.11
CA ASP A 568 -20.39 8.08 26.27
C ASP A 568 -19.00 7.44 26.30
N LEU A 569 -18.00 8.13 25.74
CA LEU A 569 -16.65 7.60 25.53
C LEU A 569 -15.94 7.29 26.86
N VAL A 570 -16.12 8.12 27.89
CA VAL A 570 -15.51 7.92 29.22
C VAL A 570 -16.09 6.68 29.91
N LYS A 571 -17.41 6.48 29.82
CA LYS A 571 -18.04 5.30 30.38
C LYS A 571 -17.71 4.05 29.58
N SER A 572 -17.59 4.16 28.26
CA SER A 572 -17.15 3.09 27.36
C SER A 572 -15.76 2.59 27.74
N GLU A 573 -14.77 3.48 27.87
CA GLU A 573 -13.40 3.13 28.29
C GLU A 573 -13.36 2.45 29.67
N LYS A 574 -14.15 2.96 30.63
CA LYS A 574 -14.23 2.32 31.96
C LYS A 574 -14.83 0.92 31.90
N LEU A 575 -15.83 0.69 31.04
CA LEU A 575 -16.41 -0.63 30.83
C LEU A 575 -15.38 -1.56 30.16
N GLU A 576 -14.63 -1.07 29.18
CA GLU A 576 -13.55 -1.84 28.52
C GLU A 576 -12.51 -2.29 29.54
N GLY A 577 -12.03 -1.39 30.40
CA GLY A 577 -11.11 -1.76 31.48
C GLY A 577 -11.68 -2.84 32.41
N MET A 578 -12.96 -2.76 32.77
CA MET A 578 -13.62 -3.80 33.57
C MET A 578 -13.72 -5.16 32.86
N PHE A 579 -13.87 -5.17 31.53
CA PHE A 579 -13.91 -6.41 30.75
C PHE A 579 -12.52 -6.99 30.54
N ALA A 580 -11.50 -6.16 30.31
CA ALA A 580 -10.12 -6.60 30.20
C ALA A 580 -9.66 -7.31 31.49
N ASP A 581 -9.97 -6.74 32.65
CA ASP A 581 -9.70 -7.34 33.96
C ASP A 581 -10.45 -8.67 34.20
N ALA A 582 -11.54 -8.93 33.46
CA ALA A 582 -12.34 -10.15 33.56
C ALA A 582 -11.91 -11.25 32.57
N ILE A 583 -11.07 -10.92 31.59
CA ILE A 583 -10.52 -11.86 30.58
C ILE A 583 -9.15 -12.43 31.02
N VAL A 584 -8.45 -11.74 31.92
CA VAL A 584 -7.26 -12.24 32.64
C VAL A 584 -7.67 -13.16 33.78
#